data_AF-A0A957KFR4-F1
#
_entry.id   AF-A0A957KFR4-F1
#
_cell.length_a   1.000
_cell.length_b   1.000
_cell.length_c   1.000
_cell.angle_alpha   90.00
_cell.angle_beta   90.00
_cell.angle_gamma   90.00
#
_symmetry.space_group_name_H-M   'P 1'
#
loop_
_entity.id
_entity.type
_entity.pdbx_description
1 polymer ?
#
loop_
_entity_poly.entity_id
_entity_poly.type
_entity_poly.pdbx_seq_one_letter_code
_entity_poly.pdbx_strand_id
1 'polypeptide(L)'
;MSSTIYLLVIALFVIALLGLFVWFSRRRKPTIAPAHELQALIKAGKAVPVKSRHSPEWPAPLPWSEIKQITDPYQRYLKMGELVTYKAVNEGDATLAPLERLIYQVWVLESEVNNGGFDQYFFNSSGDLALDTLVDLTAIGAEEAHGLLREAVALMFEGAPARQRERRWEQMEAVDETKRAELEGLDTRFFALQEPIYQLVVDYVTSHQAGDDVA
;
A
#
# COMPACT_ATOMS: atom_id res chain seq x y z
N MET A 1 36.26 -4.75 33.64
CA MET A 1 36.02 -4.26 32.27
C MET A 1 35.04 -3.09 32.38
N SER A 2 35.37 -1.89 31.93
CA SER A 2 34.55 -0.68 32.20
C SER A 2 33.25 -0.70 31.40
N SER A 3 32.17 -0.13 31.95
CA SER A 3 30.85 -0.01 31.30
C SER A 3 30.92 0.65 29.92
N THR A 4 31.93 1.49 29.69
CA THR A 4 32.22 2.12 28.39
C THR A 4 32.64 1.10 27.32
N ILE A 5 33.39 0.06 27.68
CA ILE A 5 33.80 -1.01 26.74
C ILE A 5 32.56 -1.83 26.32
N TYR A 6 31.65 -2.11 27.25
CA TYR A 6 30.41 -2.83 26.94
C TYR A 6 29.49 -2.05 25.99
N LEU A 7 29.33 -0.74 26.19
CA LEU A 7 28.52 0.11 25.31
C LEU A 7 29.09 0.18 23.89
N LEU A 8 30.41 0.27 23.75
CA LEU A 8 31.08 0.27 22.44
C LEU A 8 30.92 -1.06 21.70
N VAL A 9 31.03 -2.19 22.42
CA VAL A 9 30.81 -3.52 21.84
C VAL A 9 29.37 -3.70 21.37
N ILE A 10 28.39 -3.25 22.15
CA ILE A 10 26.97 -3.30 21.74
C ILE A 10 26.72 -2.44 20.51
N ALA A 11 27.23 -1.20 20.48
CA ALA A 11 27.06 -0.30 19.34
C ALA A 11 27.65 -0.89 18.04
N LEU A 12 28.86 -1.48 18.11
CA LEU A 12 29.47 -2.15 16.96
C LEU A 12 28.68 -3.37 16.49
N PHE A 13 28.08 -4.12 17.42
CA PHE A 13 27.23 -5.27 17.09
C PHE A 13 25.92 -4.84 16.43
N VAL A 14 25.30 -3.76 16.89
CA VAL A 14 24.09 -3.18 16.27
C VAL A 14 24.40 -2.65 14.87
N ILE A 15 25.53 -1.95 14.69
CA ILE A 15 25.96 -1.47 13.36
C ILE A 15 26.23 -2.65 12.42
N ALA A 16 26.87 -3.72 12.91
CA ALA A 16 27.12 -4.92 12.11
C ALA A 16 25.82 -5.65 11.74
N LEU A 17 24.86 -5.75 12.67
CA LEU A 17 23.55 -6.35 12.41
C LEU A 17 22.71 -5.51 11.44
N LEU A 18 22.73 -4.18 11.58
CA LEU A 18 22.08 -3.26 10.63
C LEU A 18 22.74 -3.35 9.25
N GLY A 19 24.07 -3.36 9.18
CA GLY A 19 24.80 -3.54 7.93
C GLY A 19 24.52 -4.89 7.27
N LEU A 20 24.44 -5.97 8.04
CA LEU A 20 24.11 -7.30 7.56
C LEU A 20 22.65 -7.39 7.10
N PHE A 21 21.72 -6.77 7.82
CA PHE A 21 20.30 -6.69 7.45
C PHE A 21 20.09 -5.89 6.16
N VAL A 22 20.72 -4.71 6.03
CA VAL A 22 20.70 -3.90 4.79
C VAL A 22 21.35 -4.66 3.64
N TRP A 23 22.42 -5.42 3.90
CA TRP A 23 23.05 -6.26 2.88
C TRP A 23 22.17 -7.45 2.47
N PHE A 24 21.44 -8.05 3.41
CA PHE A 24 20.52 -9.15 3.14
C PHE A 24 19.25 -8.69 2.42
N SER A 25 18.71 -7.52 2.78
CA SER A 25 17.55 -6.93 2.12
C SER A 25 17.87 -6.57 0.67
N ARG A 26 19.05 -6.00 0.41
CA ARG A 26 19.55 -5.71 -0.96
C ARG A 26 19.82 -6.95 -1.82
N ARG A 27 19.93 -8.15 -1.24
CA ARG A 27 20.24 -9.39 -1.96
C ARG A 27 19.04 -10.26 -2.29
N ARG A 28 17.86 -9.99 -1.73
CA ARG A 28 16.64 -10.63 -2.21
C ARG A 28 16.24 -9.92 -3.50
N LYS A 29 16.44 -10.58 -4.64
CA LYS A 29 15.75 -10.17 -5.86
C LYS A 29 14.24 -10.23 -5.55
N PRO A 30 13.47 -9.17 -5.80
CA PRO A 30 12.03 -9.23 -5.60
C PRO A 30 11.46 -10.40 -6.42
N THR A 31 10.47 -11.09 -5.87
CA THR A 31 9.85 -12.27 -6.53
C THR A 31 9.23 -11.90 -7.89
N ILE A 32 8.94 -10.61 -8.07
CA ILE A 32 8.42 -9.98 -9.27
C ILE A 32 9.40 -8.86 -9.65
N ALA A 33 9.74 -8.74 -10.94
CA ALA A 33 10.57 -7.63 -11.41
C ALA A 33 9.88 -6.29 -11.09
N PRO A 34 10.64 -5.22 -10.78
CA PRO A 34 10.08 -3.88 -10.59
C PRO A 34 9.14 -3.49 -11.73
N ALA A 35 8.12 -2.70 -11.43
CA ALA A 35 7.06 -2.40 -12.38
C ALA A 35 7.59 -1.74 -13.67
N HIS A 36 8.59 -0.87 -13.54
CA HIS A 36 9.27 -0.24 -14.68
C HIS A 36 10.06 -1.24 -15.55
N GLU A 37 10.67 -2.28 -14.96
CA GLU A 37 11.32 -3.35 -15.73
C GLU A 37 10.29 -4.17 -16.49
N LEU A 38 9.15 -4.48 -15.87
CA LEU A 38 8.02 -5.16 -16.53
C LEU A 38 7.48 -4.34 -17.69
N GLN A 39 7.37 -3.01 -17.53
CA GLN A 39 6.96 -2.09 -18.59
C GLN A 39 7.89 -2.16 -19.80
N ALA A 40 9.22 -2.13 -19.57
CA ALA A 40 10.21 -2.26 -20.62
C ALA A 40 10.10 -3.60 -21.36
N LEU A 41 9.84 -4.70 -20.63
CA LEU A 41 9.61 -6.02 -21.21
C LEU A 41 8.32 -6.10 -22.04
N ILE A 42 7.23 -5.49 -21.58
CA ILE A 42 5.95 -5.43 -22.29
C ILE A 42 6.12 -4.66 -23.61
N LYS A 43 6.77 -3.48 -23.56
CA LYS A 43 7.03 -2.64 -24.73
C LYS A 43 7.94 -3.32 -25.76
N ALA A 44 8.93 -4.08 -25.28
CA ALA A 44 9.82 -4.88 -26.13
C ALA A 44 9.14 -6.15 -26.69
N GLY A 45 7.86 -6.41 -26.38
CA GLY A 45 7.16 -7.64 -26.78
C GLY A 45 7.69 -8.90 -26.11
N LYS A 46 8.49 -8.76 -25.04
CA LYS A 46 9.13 -9.86 -24.30
C LYS A 46 8.26 -10.38 -23.16
N ALA A 47 7.24 -9.61 -22.75
CA ALA A 47 6.24 -10.01 -21.78
C ALA A 47 4.84 -9.61 -22.29
N VAL A 48 3.83 -10.38 -21.91
CA VAL A 48 2.43 -10.03 -22.11
C VAL A 48 1.71 -10.10 -20.76
N PRO A 49 0.85 -9.12 -20.42
CA PRO A 49 0.01 -9.23 -19.25
C PRO A 49 -0.86 -10.48 -19.34
N VAL A 50 -0.70 -11.41 -18.41
CA VAL A 50 -1.55 -12.60 -18.34
C VAL A 50 -2.84 -12.19 -17.63
N LYS A 51 -3.98 -12.27 -18.34
CA LYS A 51 -5.28 -12.31 -17.65
C LYS A 51 -5.34 -13.63 -16.91
N SER A 52 -5.49 -13.62 -15.58
CA SER A 52 -5.67 -14.87 -14.85
C SER A 52 -6.88 -15.61 -15.47
N ARG A 53 -6.67 -16.87 -15.89
CA ARG A 53 -7.74 -17.66 -16.51
C ARG A 53 -8.77 -18.14 -15.49
N HIS A 54 -8.35 -18.20 -14.22
CA HIS A 54 -9.19 -18.47 -13.07
C HIS A 54 -8.70 -17.61 -11.92
N SER A 55 -9.54 -16.69 -11.45
CA SER A 55 -9.48 -16.27 -10.06
C SER A 55 -9.68 -17.54 -9.23
N PRO A 56 -8.87 -17.82 -8.20
CA PRO A 56 -9.18 -18.91 -7.30
C PRO A 56 -10.62 -18.71 -6.79
N GLU A 57 -11.36 -19.78 -6.51
CA GLU A 57 -12.61 -19.64 -5.75
C GLU A 57 -12.22 -19.21 -4.34
N TRP A 58 -12.21 -17.90 -4.10
CA TRP A 58 -11.97 -17.37 -2.77
C TRP A 58 -13.22 -17.66 -1.97
N PRO A 59 -13.10 -18.20 -0.74
CA PRO A 59 -14.26 -18.39 0.11
C PRO A 59 -14.98 -17.04 0.26
N ALA A 60 -16.31 -17.08 0.31
CA ALA A 60 -17.08 -15.88 0.56
C ALA A 60 -16.63 -15.25 1.90
N PRO A 61 -16.37 -13.93 1.94
CA PRO A 61 -15.95 -13.25 3.15
C PRO A 61 -17.08 -13.25 4.18
N LEU A 62 -16.75 -12.97 5.44
CA LEU A 62 -17.75 -12.76 6.48
C LEU A 62 -18.68 -11.59 6.10
N PRO A 63 -19.99 -11.68 6.36
CA PRO A 63 -20.89 -10.56 6.14
C PRO A 63 -20.61 -9.43 7.12
N TRP A 64 -20.96 -8.19 6.74
CA TRP A 64 -20.74 -7.00 7.58
C TRP A 64 -21.31 -7.15 9.00
N SER A 65 -22.45 -7.83 9.14
CA SER A 65 -23.13 -8.10 10.42
C SER A 65 -22.30 -8.92 11.40
N GLU A 66 -21.37 -9.72 10.92
CA GLU A 66 -20.42 -10.51 11.73
C GLU A 66 -19.11 -9.75 11.93
N ILE A 67 -18.60 -9.11 10.88
CA ILE A 67 -17.40 -8.25 10.97
C ILE A 67 -17.59 -7.19 12.05
N LYS A 68 -18.77 -6.59 12.15
CA LYS A 68 -19.03 -5.56 13.16
C LYS A 68 -18.96 -6.07 14.60
N GLN A 69 -19.03 -7.38 14.83
CA GLN A 69 -18.96 -7.98 16.16
C GLN A 69 -17.53 -8.34 16.59
N ILE A 70 -16.56 -8.28 15.66
CA ILE A 70 -15.16 -8.53 15.97
C ILE A 70 -14.64 -7.38 16.85
N THR A 71 -14.21 -7.70 18.06
CA THR A 71 -13.75 -6.73 19.06
C THR A 71 -12.28 -6.36 18.91
N ASP A 72 -11.45 -7.28 18.38
CA ASP A 72 -10.06 -6.99 18.06
C ASP A 72 -9.99 -6.09 16.81
N PRO A 73 -9.48 -4.86 16.92
CA PRO A 73 -9.53 -3.88 15.83
C PRO A 73 -8.69 -4.31 14.62
N TYR A 74 -7.57 -4.98 14.84
CA TYR A 74 -6.73 -5.47 13.76
C TYR A 74 -7.43 -6.60 12.98
N GLN A 75 -7.99 -7.59 13.67
CA GLN A 75 -8.78 -8.66 13.02
C GLN A 75 -10.01 -8.11 12.29
N ARG A 76 -10.67 -7.12 12.89
CA ARG A 76 -11.82 -6.45 12.26
C ARG A 76 -11.39 -5.76 10.97
N TYR A 77 -10.29 -5.02 10.98
CA TYR A 77 -9.72 -4.36 9.81
C TYR A 77 -9.37 -5.36 8.70
N LEU A 78 -8.71 -6.47 9.03
CA LEU A 78 -8.40 -7.54 8.05
C LEU A 78 -9.67 -8.07 7.37
N LYS A 79 -10.73 -8.30 8.14
CA LYS A 79 -12.00 -8.82 7.59
C LYS A 79 -12.78 -7.77 6.80
N MET A 80 -12.69 -6.49 7.17
CA MET A 80 -13.19 -5.38 6.37
C MET A 80 -12.48 -5.35 5.00
N GLY A 81 -11.15 -5.41 4.99
CA GLY A 81 -10.33 -5.45 3.78
C GLY A 81 -10.66 -6.63 2.85
N GLU A 82 -10.81 -7.83 3.42
CA GLU A 82 -11.22 -9.05 2.70
C GLU A 82 -12.59 -8.86 2.03
N LEU A 83 -13.57 -8.35 2.76
CA LEU A 83 -14.92 -8.11 2.24
C LEU A 83 -14.94 -7.12 1.08
N VAL A 84 -14.31 -5.94 1.25
CA VAL A 84 -14.35 -4.90 0.22
C VAL A 84 -13.53 -5.27 -1.00
N THR A 85 -12.44 -6.02 -0.83
CA THR A 85 -11.66 -6.58 -1.95
C THR A 85 -12.50 -7.61 -2.72
N TYR A 86 -13.19 -8.51 -2.02
CA TYR A 86 -14.09 -9.48 -2.65
C TYR A 86 -15.17 -8.79 -3.47
N LYS A 87 -15.83 -7.76 -2.91
CA LYS A 87 -16.84 -6.96 -3.63
C LYS A 87 -16.24 -6.27 -4.86
N ALA A 88 -15.12 -5.56 -4.70
CA ALA A 88 -14.48 -4.85 -5.81
C ALA A 88 -14.08 -5.78 -6.96
N VAL A 89 -13.56 -6.99 -6.65
CA VAL A 89 -13.15 -7.97 -7.66
C VAL A 89 -14.34 -8.57 -8.41
N ASN A 90 -15.46 -8.84 -7.72
CA ASN A 90 -16.61 -9.52 -8.32
C ASN A 90 -17.65 -8.55 -8.94
N GLU A 91 -17.78 -7.34 -8.39
CA GLU A 91 -18.83 -6.39 -8.74
C GLU A 91 -18.27 -5.07 -9.33
N GLY A 92 -16.99 -4.79 -9.11
CA GLY A 92 -16.32 -3.53 -9.49
C GLY A 92 -16.16 -2.59 -8.29
N ASP A 93 -15.03 -1.89 -8.20
CA ASP A 93 -14.74 -0.91 -7.16
C ASP A 93 -15.73 0.28 -7.14
N ALA A 94 -16.28 0.63 -8.30
CA ALA A 94 -17.29 1.67 -8.45
C ALA A 94 -18.64 1.34 -7.75
N THR A 95 -18.89 0.09 -7.37
CA THR A 95 -20.14 -0.31 -6.68
C THR A 95 -20.04 -0.20 -5.15
N LEU A 96 -18.84 0.02 -4.62
CA LEU A 96 -18.61 0.12 -3.17
C LEU A 96 -19.33 1.32 -2.57
N ALA A 97 -20.01 1.09 -1.42
CA ALA A 97 -20.57 2.17 -0.63
C ALA A 97 -19.47 3.11 -0.11
N PRO A 98 -19.78 4.36 0.30
CA PRO A 98 -18.74 5.34 0.69
C PRO A 98 -17.73 4.83 1.72
N LEU A 99 -18.19 4.18 2.80
CA LEU A 99 -17.29 3.61 3.81
C LEU A 99 -16.50 2.41 3.28
N GLU A 100 -17.11 1.58 2.45
CA GLU A 100 -16.43 0.43 1.83
C GLU A 100 -15.34 0.87 0.86
N ARG A 101 -15.58 1.95 0.12
CA ARG A 101 -14.62 2.54 -0.79
C ARG A 101 -13.42 3.12 -0.01
N LEU A 102 -13.66 3.81 1.10
CA LEU A 102 -12.57 4.28 1.98
C LEU A 102 -11.72 3.12 2.49
N ILE A 103 -12.36 2.08 3.03
CA ILE A 103 -11.65 0.86 3.50
C ILE A 103 -10.83 0.28 2.35
N TYR A 104 -11.43 0.12 1.17
CA TYR A 104 -10.78 -0.48 0.00
C TYR A 104 -9.53 0.29 -0.43
N GLN A 105 -9.62 1.62 -0.49
CA GLN A 105 -8.52 2.47 -0.94
C GLN A 105 -7.32 2.44 0.01
N VAL A 106 -7.57 2.54 1.32
CA VAL A 106 -6.52 2.43 2.34
C VAL A 106 -5.92 1.02 2.36
N TRP A 107 -6.78 -0.01 2.29
CA TRP A 107 -6.36 -1.41 2.24
C TRP A 107 -5.47 -1.71 1.02
N VAL A 108 -5.84 -1.21 -0.16
CA VAL A 108 -5.08 -1.40 -1.40
C VAL A 108 -3.74 -0.66 -1.35
N LEU A 109 -3.71 0.56 -0.79
CA LEU A 109 -2.45 1.27 -0.57
C LEU A 109 -1.49 0.45 0.28
N GLU A 110 -1.94 0.02 1.47
CA GLU A 110 -1.10 -0.77 2.37
C GLU A 110 -0.66 -2.09 1.72
N SER A 111 -1.57 -2.77 1.02
CA SER A 111 -1.28 -4.07 0.38
C SER A 111 -0.26 -3.95 -0.76
N GLU A 112 -0.40 -2.96 -1.63
CA GLU A 112 0.48 -2.77 -2.77
C GLU A 112 1.87 -2.27 -2.34
N VAL A 113 1.91 -1.26 -1.46
CA VAL A 113 3.18 -0.68 -1.01
C VAL A 113 3.99 -1.69 -0.19
N ASN A 114 3.35 -2.46 0.70
CA ASN A 114 4.06 -3.50 1.45
C ASN A 114 4.49 -4.72 0.61
N ASN A 115 3.90 -4.91 -0.58
CA ASN A 115 4.23 -6.03 -1.46
C ASN A 115 5.31 -5.67 -2.50
N GLY A 116 5.23 -4.47 -3.09
CA GLY A 116 6.12 -4.03 -4.17
C GLY A 116 6.43 -2.53 -4.19
N GLY A 117 6.17 -1.81 -3.10
CA GLY A 117 6.44 -0.39 -2.99
C GLY A 117 5.46 0.51 -3.75
N PHE A 118 5.71 1.81 -3.68
CA PHE A 118 4.94 2.81 -4.42
C PHE A 118 5.06 2.64 -5.94
N ASP A 119 6.17 2.10 -6.46
CA ASP A 119 6.31 1.79 -7.90
C ASP A 119 5.22 0.80 -8.35
N GLN A 120 4.98 -0.25 -7.56
CA GLN A 120 3.91 -1.22 -7.84
C GLN A 120 2.52 -0.59 -7.67
N TYR A 121 2.30 0.18 -6.60
CA TYR A 121 1.03 0.86 -6.36
C TYR A 121 0.63 1.76 -7.54
N PHE A 122 1.54 2.56 -8.08
CA PHE A 122 1.23 3.44 -9.20
C PHE A 122 1.10 2.70 -10.54
N PHE A 123 1.88 1.64 -10.74
CA PHE A 123 1.88 0.85 -11.97
C PHE A 123 0.61 0.01 -12.15
N ASN A 124 0.09 -0.56 -11.06
CA ASN A 124 -1.12 -1.37 -11.09
C ASN A 124 -2.38 -0.48 -11.25
N SER A 125 -3.55 -1.13 -11.36
CA SER A 125 -4.84 -0.40 -11.35
C SER A 125 -5.10 0.32 -10.04
N SER A 126 -4.42 -0.07 -8.96
CA SER A 126 -4.44 0.63 -7.67
C SER A 126 -4.02 2.09 -7.78
N GLY A 127 -3.18 2.44 -8.75
CA GLY A 127 -2.80 3.83 -9.03
C GLY A 127 -3.97 4.71 -9.47
N ASP A 128 -5.11 4.14 -9.89
CA ASP A 128 -6.35 4.88 -10.19
C ASP A 128 -6.94 5.53 -8.93
N LEU A 129 -6.56 5.04 -7.75
CA LEU A 129 -7.10 5.40 -6.43
C LEU A 129 -6.26 6.45 -5.70
N ALA A 130 -5.05 6.78 -6.19
CA ALA A 130 -4.04 7.52 -5.43
C ALA A 130 -4.52 8.87 -4.86
N LEU A 131 -5.26 9.65 -5.66
CA LEU A 131 -5.76 10.95 -5.21
C LEU A 131 -6.90 10.82 -4.21
N ASP A 132 -7.81 9.88 -4.43
CA ASP A 132 -8.94 9.65 -3.54
C ASP A 132 -8.43 9.06 -2.20
N THR A 133 -7.37 8.24 -2.25
CA THR A 133 -6.69 7.70 -1.06
C THR A 133 -6.05 8.80 -0.22
N LEU A 134 -5.49 9.87 -0.81
CA LEU A 134 -5.01 11.03 -0.04
C LEU A 134 -6.14 11.71 0.74
N VAL A 135 -7.33 11.81 0.14
CA VAL A 135 -8.51 12.38 0.82
C VAL A 135 -8.93 11.49 1.99
N ASP A 136 -8.96 10.17 1.79
CA ASP A 136 -9.35 9.22 2.83
C ASP A 136 -8.35 9.14 3.97
N LEU A 137 -7.05 9.16 3.69
CA LEU A 137 -6.01 9.21 4.73
C LEU A 137 -6.16 10.48 5.58
N THR A 138 -6.50 11.61 4.95
CA THR A 138 -6.82 12.84 5.68
C THR A 138 -8.08 12.66 6.55
N ALA A 139 -9.13 12.04 6.01
CA ALA A 139 -10.39 11.84 6.72
C ALA A 139 -10.24 10.96 7.97
N ILE A 140 -9.41 9.92 7.90
CA ILE A 140 -9.14 9.04 9.05
C ILE A 140 -8.04 9.56 9.99
N GLY A 141 -7.37 10.65 9.64
CA GLY A 141 -6.26 11.22 10.42
C GLY A 141 -4.95 10.44 10.33
N ALA A 142 -4.71 9.70 9.23
CA ALA A 142 -3.47 9.00 8.95
C ALA A 142 -2.44 9.96 8.30
N GLU A 143 -1.90 10.87 9.10
CA GLU A 143 -1.03 11.97 8.66
C GLU A 143 0.31 11.47 8.09
N GLU A 144 0.92 10.45 8.71
CA GLU A 144 2.22 9.94 8.27
C GLU A 144 2.09 9.20 6.93
N ALA A 145 1.12 8.31 6.81
CA ALA A 145 0.81 7.61 5.56
C ALA A 145 0.42 8.59 4.44
N HIS A 146 -0.39 9.61 4.76
CA HIS A 146 -0.74 10.67 3.81
C HIS A 146 0.51 11.42 3.33
N GLY A 147 1.40 11.79 4.26
CA GLY A 147 2.65 12.47 3.95
C GLY A 147 3.50 11.67 2.94
N LEU A 148 3.67 10.38 3.19
CA LEU A 148 4.44 9.48 2.33
C LEU A 148 3.82 9.31 0.94
N LEU A 149 2.51 9.06 0.85
CA LEU A 149 1.83 8.95 -0.44
C LEU A 149 1.92 10.26 -1.24
N ARG A 150 1.78 11.41 -0.57
CA ARG A 150 1.90 12.72 -1.21
C ARG A 150 3.31 12.98 -1.72
N GLU A 151 4.34 12.65 -0.93
CA GLU A 151 5.75 12.72 -1.35
C GLU A 151 6.00 11.82 -2.57
N ALA A 152 5.50 10.58 -2.53
CA ALA A 152 5.63 9.63 -3.64
C ALA A 152 4.96 10.13 -4.92
N VAL A 153 3.76 10.73 -4.82
CA VAL A 153 3.08 11.36 -5.96
C VAL A 153 3.91 12.51 -6.54
N ALA A 154 4.40 13.42 -5.68
CA ALA A 154 5.19 14.57 -6.13
C ALA A 154 6.53 14.16 -6.77
N LEU A 155 7.10 13.05 -6.33
CA LEU A 155 8.35 12.50 -6.86
C LEU A 155 8.15 11.89 -8.25
N MET A 156 7.09 11.09 -8.41
CA MET A 156 6.83 10.28 -9.60
C MET A 156 6.13 11.04 -10.72
N PHE A 157 5.39 12.11 -10.41
CA PHE A 157 4.52 12.78 -11.37
C PHE A 157 4.73 14.30 -11.39
N GLU A 158 4.80 14.87 -12.59
CA GLU A 158 4.63 16.32 -12.77
C GLU A 158 3.13 16.67 -12.59
N GLY A 159 2.74 16.88 -11.33
CA GLY A 159 1.35 17.10 -10.94
C GLY A 159 0.69 15.83 -10.42
N ALA A 160 -0.47 15.47 -10.96
CA ALA A 160 -1.24 14.33 -10.50
C ALA A 160 -1.01 13.06 -11.35
N PRO A 161 -1.04 11.86 -10.74
CA PRO A 161 -1.08 10.63 -11.51
C PRO A 161 -2.35 10.61 -12.37
N ALA A 162 -2.22 10.24 -13.65
CA ALA A 162 -3.38 10.04 -14.51
C ALA A 162 -4.28 8.94 -13.93
N ARG A 163 -5.61 9.00 -14.12
CA ARG A 163 -6.46 7.87 -13.70
C ARG A 163 -6.40 6.69 -14.66
N GLN A 164 -6.10 6.94 -15.94
CA GLN A 164 -5.92 5.86 -16.92
C GLN A 164 -4.53 5.25 -16.79
N ARG A 165 -4.46 3.94 -16.55
CA ARG A 165 -3.20 3.23 -16.33
C ARG A 165 -2.17 3.41 -17.44
N GLU A 166 -2.58 3.32 -18.71
CA GLU A 166 -1.65 3.48 -19.83
C GLU A 166 -1.02 4.88 -19.88
N ARG A 167 -1.78 5.92 -19.53
CA ARG A 167 -1.23 7.28 -19.42
C ARG A 167 -0.32 7.45 -18.19
N ARG A 168 -0.64 6.79 -17.06
CA ARG A 168 0.29 6.78 -15.92
C ARG A 168 1.60 6.12 -16.27
N TRP A 169 1.55 5.01 -17.00
CA TRP A 169 2.75 4.32 -17.46
C TRP A 169 3.64 5.25 -18.27
N GLU A 170 3.08 6.07 -19.17
CA GLU A 170 3.83 7.11 -19.88
C GLU A 170 4.46 8.13 -18.94
N GLN A 171 3.73 8.60 -17.91
CA GLN A 171 4.28 9.49 -16.89
C GLN A 171 5.44 8.83 -16.12
N MET A 172 5.32 7.54 -15.80
CA MET A 172 6.32 6.77 -15.06
C MET A 172 7.59 6.45 -15.88
N GLU A 173 7.52 6.40 -17.22
CA GLU A 173 8.71 6.21 -18.08
C GLU A 173 9.68 7.39 -17.98
N ALA A 174 9.17 8.58 -17.70
CA ALA A 174 9.98 9.80 -17.60
C ALA A 174 10.76 9.90 -16.27
N VAL A 175 10.50 9.00 -15.32
CA VAL A 175 11.13 9.00 -13.99
C VAL A 175 12.54 8.41 -14.08
N ASP A 176 13.54 9.23 -13.77
CA ASP A 176 14.94 8.82 -13.74
C ASP A 176 15.31 7.95 -12.51
N GLU A 177 16.48 7.33 -12.56
CA GLU A 177 16.97 6.43 -11.53
C GLU A 177 17.18 7.11 -10.16
N THR A 178 17.46 8.42 -10.14
CA THR A 178 17.65 9.17 -8.88
C THR A 178 16.32 9.25 -8.14
N LYS A 179 15.25 9.61 -8.84
CA LYS A 179 13.90 9.63 -8.28
C LYS A 179 13.43 8.23 -7.86
N ARG A 180 13.81 7.19 -8.60
CA ARG A 180 13.50 5.80 -8.20
C ARG A 180 14.19 5.40 -6.90
N ALA A 181 15.47 5.73 -6.74
CA ALA A 181 16.19 5.51 -5.49
C ALA A 181 15.60 6.30 -4.30
N GLU A 182 15.10 7.52 -4.55
CA GLU A 182 14.37 8.30 -3.53
C GLU A 182 13.04 7.64 -3.16
N LEU A 183 12.32 7.06 -4.13
CA LEU A 183 11.07 6.33 -3.91
C LEU A 183 11.27 5.10 -3.01
N GLU A 184 12.36 4.35 -3.20
CA GLU A 184 12.72 3.22 -2.31
C GLU A 184 12.91 3.66 -0.84
N GLY A 185 13.37 4.90 -0.64
CA GLY A 185 13.44 5.52 0.68
C GLY A 185 12.06 5.74 1.30
N LEU A 186 11.06 6.11 0.49
CA LEU A 186 9.67 6.25 0.91
C LEU A 186 9.04 4.89 1.20
N ASP A 187 9.32 3.86 0.39
CA ASP A 187 8.87 2.48 0.63
C ASP A 187 9.36 1.98 2.00
N THR A 188 10.63 2.23 2.31
CA THR A 188 11.24 1.85 3.59
C THR A 188 10.57 2.57 4.77
N ARG A 189 10.27 3.87 4.61
CA ARG A 189 9.56 4.65 5.64
C ARG A 189 8.12 4.15 5.83
N PHE A 190 7.43 3.81 4.73
CA PHE A 190 6.06 3.29 4.76
C PHE A 190 6.00 1.94 5.48
N PHE A 191 6.91 1.02 5.16
CA PHE A 191 7.00 -0.29 5.81
C PHE A 191 7.29 -0.18 7.31
N ALA A 192 7.98 0.88 7.74
CA ALA A 192 8.36 1.13 9.13
C ALA A 192 7.34 1.98 9.91
N LEU A 193 6.21 2.35 9.31
CA LEU A 193 5.18 3.18 9.96
C LEU A 193 4.79 2.61 11.33
N GLN A 194 4.74 3.49 12.32
CA GLN A 194 4.20 3.19 13.65
C GLN A 194 2.76 3.70 13.79
N GLU A 195 2.29 4.51 12.83
CA GLU A 195 0.92 4.98 12.72
C GLU A 195 -0.05 3.78 12.60
N PRO A 196 -1.02 3.63 13.52
CA PRO A 196 -1.90 2.47 13.55
C PRO A 196 -3.06 2.61 12.56
N ILE A 197 -2.77 2.58 11.25
CA ILE A 197 -3.76 2.79 10.17
C ILE A 197 -5.01 1.91 10.36
N TYR A 198 -4.82 0.64 10.71
CA TYR A 198 -5.93 -0.29 10.98
C TYR A 198 -6.90 0.24 12.05
N GLN A 199 -6.38 0.86 13.11
CA GLN A 199 -7.18 1.39 14.21
C GLN A 199 -7.93 2.64 13.75
N LEU A 200 -7.25 3.53 13.03
CA LEU A 200 -7.84 4.75 12.48
C LEU A 200 -9.01 4.44 11.55
N VAL A 201 -8.87 3.45 10.67
CA VAL A 201 -9.96 2.99 9.80
C VAL A 201 -11.13 2.44 10.62
N VAL A 202 -10.87 1.58 11.61
CA VAL A 202 -11.93 1.00 12.45
C VAL A 202 -12.69 2.06 13.25
N ASP A 203 -11.99 3.04 13.80
CA ASP A 203 -12.58 4.15 14.57
C ASP A 203 -13.42 5.06 13.67
N TYR A 204 -12.92 5.38 12.48
CA TYR A 204 -13.65 6.18 11.49
C TYR A 204 -14.93 5.48 11.03
N VAL A 205 -14.84 4.20 10.65
CA VAL A 205 -16.01 3.43 10.22
C VAL A 205 -17.04 3.31 11.35
N THR A 206 -16.59 3.04 12.58
CA THR A 206 -17.51 2.89 13.73
C THR A 206 -18.24 4.20 14.03
N SER A 207 -17.56 5.35 13.98
CA SER A 207 -18.17 6.66 14.24
C SER A 207 -19.14 7.11 13.16
N HIS A 208 -18.92 6.73 11.90
CA HIS A 208 -19.77 7.15 10.78
C HIS A 208 -20.93 6.18 10.51
N GLN A 209 -20.85 4.93 10.97
CA GLN A 209 -21.98 4.00 10.94
C GLN A 209 -23.05 4.33 11.98
N ALA A 210 -22.64 4.81 13.16
CA ALA A 210 -23.59 5.21 14.20
C ALA A 210 -24.47 6.40 13.78
N GLY A 211 -24.06 7.18 12.76
CA GLY A 211 -24.85 8.28 12.20
C GLY A 211 -25.97 7.84 11.26
N ASP A 212 -25.82 6.70 10.57
CA ASP A 212 -26.80 6.16 9.63
C ASP A 212 -27.92 5.38 10.33
N ASP A 213 -27.70 4.90 11.56
CA ASP A 213 -28.70 4.18 12.38
C ASP A 213 -29.65 5.12 13.16
N VAL A 214 -29.46 6.45 13.07
CA VAL A 214 -30.22 7.47 13.83
C VAL A 214 -31.10 8.37 12.93
N ALA A 215 -31.13 8.11 11.62
CA ALA A 215 -31.99 8.78 10.64
C ALA A 215 -33.19 7.91 10.24
#